data_AF-A0A7S2SYR1-F1
#
_entry.id   AF-A0A7S2SYR1-F1
#
_cell.length_a   1.000
_cell.length_b   1.000
_cell.length_c   1.000
_cell.angle_alpha   90.00
_cell.angle_beta   90.00
_cell.angle_gamma   90.00
#
_symmetry.space_group_name_H-M   'P 1'
#
loop_
_entity.id
_entity.type
_entity.pdbx_description
1 polymer ?
#
loop_
_entity_poly.entity_id
_entity_poly.type
_entity_poly.pdbx_seq_one_letter_code
_entity_poly.pdbx_strand_id
1 'polypeptide(L)'
;AVHAVVGHEVSPDDPLMAAGLDSLGAMELRSSLEQSLGIDLPGMLIFDYPSVHAIIEYAETLLGPKQVPLASAAISTGIRTVSEGSVSVHMLSLAARLPTPEHNLCQTSNAGDSIWRVPHMRWDADEDYKDGAPIVPIRFGGFLDGIELFDIPCFGVSRSEACWMDPHQRLLLEVSYEALHSMESDSSSSWMHQKQRMGVMVGTQHVEYSNIYAGYGHKSEVHAVTSGSLSVSAGRLSFTYGLQGACAAVDTACSSSLVAAHMSYMSLVLGDVSKGLYTQYASLAFSVLLKMVPNKIR
;
A
#
# COMPACT_ATOMS: atom_id res chain seq x y z
N ALA A 1 6.50 15.27 -28.98
CA ALA A 1 7.10 16.17 -27.98
C ALA A 1 8.16 15.42 -27.15
N VAL A 2 7.80 14.39 -26.38
CA VAL A 2 8.74 13.62 -25.53
C VAL A 2 9.95 13.07 -26.30
N HIS A 3 9.75 12.37 -27.42
CA HIS A 3 10.84 11.87 -28.26
C HIS A 3 11.77 12.99 -28.78
N ALA A 4 11.25 14.19 -29.01
CA ALA A 4 12.05 15.31 -29.51
C ALA A 4 12.96 15.92 -28.43
N VAL A 5 12.59 15.80 -27.16
CA VAL A 5 13.34 16.36 -26.02
C VAL A 5 14.29 15.31 -25.43
N VAL A 6 13.83 14.06 -25.29
CA VAL A 6 14.64 12.96 -24.73
C VAL A 6 15.60 12.35 -25.76
N GLY A 7 15.29 12.46 -27.06
CA GLY A 7 16.18 12.02 -28.14
C GLY A 7 16.17 10.52 -28.43
N HIS A 8 15.36 9.73 -27.72
CA HIS A 8 15.11 8.31 -27.99
C HIS A 8 13.67 7.91 -27.63
N GLU A 9 13.24 6.71 -28.02
CA GLU A 9 11.96 6.16 -27.58
C GLU A 9 12.01 5.84 -26.08
N VAL A 10 10.93 6.20 -25.38
CA VAL A 10 10.72 5.96 -23.95
C VAL A 10 9.40 5.22 -23.80
N SER A 11 9.36 4.21 -22.93
CA SER A 11 8.11 3.50 -22.64
C SER A 11 7.08 4.47 -22.05
N PRO A 12 5.78 4.37 -22.38
CA PRO A 12 4.76 5.30 -21.89
C PRO A 12 4.65 5.40 -20.37
N ASP A 13 5.02 4.33 -19.67
CA ASP A 13 4.92 4.19 -18.21
C ASP A 13 6.24 4.46 -17.47
N ASP A 14 7.36 4.57 -18.20
CA ASP A 14 8.66 4.79 -17.58
C ASP A 14 8.77 6.22 -17.02
N PRO A 15 9.41 6.40 -15.85
CA PRO A 15 9.69 7.73 -15.33
C PRO A 15 10.60 8.51 -16.29
N LEU A 16 10.14 9.66 -16.77
CA LEU A 16 10.86 10.49 -17.74
C LEU A 16 12.23 10.96 -17.23
N MET A 17 12.34 11.21 -15.92
CA MET A 17 13.62 11.56 -15.29
C MET A 17 14.61 10.39 -15.32
N ALA A 18 14.13 9.15 -15.18
CA ALA A 18 14.97 7.95 -15.30
C ALA A 18 15.40 7.71 -16.76
N ALA A 19 14.59 8.16 -17.72
CA ALA A 19 14.90 8.17 -19.15
C ALA A 19 15.83 9.32 -19.59
N GLY A 20 16.38 10.12 -18.65
CA GLY A 20 17.36 11.16 -18.95
C GLY A 20 16.78 12.55 -19.19
N LEU A 21 15.50 12.78 -18.90
CA LEU A 21 14.93 14.13 -18.91
C LEU A 21 15.50 14.95 -17.75
N ASP A 22 16.13 16.09 -18.05
CA ASP A 22 16.67 17.02 -17.05
C ASP A 22 15.71 18.19 -16.80
N SER A 23 16.09 19.11 -15.90
CA SER A 23 15.23 20.26 -15.55
C SER A 23 15.02 21.24 -16.70
N LEU A 24 15.93 21.33 -17.67
CA LEU A 24 15.78 22.19 -18.84
C LEU A 24 14.82 21.54 -19.85
N GLY A 25 15.03 20.26 -20.14
CA GLY A 25 14.14 19.46 -21.00
C GLY A 25 12.72 19.37 -20.44
N ALA A 26 12.56 19.36 -19.11
CA ALA A 26 11.26 19.46 -18.46
C ALA A 26 10.50 20.75 -18.82
N MET A 27 11.19 21.90 -18.82
CA MET A 27 10.60 23.19 -19.18
C MET A 27 10.30 23.29 -20.68
N GLU A 28 11.19 22.78 -21.53
CA GLU A 28 10.99 22.75 -22.98
C GLU A 28 9.82 21.84 -23.38
N LEU A 29 9.72 20.66 -22.77
CA LEU A 29 8.61 19.74 -22.99
C LEU A 29 7.28 20.39 -22.58
N ARG A 30 7.23 21.03 -21.41
CA ARG A 30 6.06 21.77 -20.95
C ARG A 30 5.68 22.85 -21.96
N SER A 31 6.61 23.73 -22.34
CA SER A 31 6.33 24.83 -23.26
C SER A 31 5.85 24.33 -24.63
N SER A 32 6.43 23.24 -25.13
CA SER A 32 5.98 22.60 -26.37
C SER A 32 4.56 22.04 -26.27
N LEU A 33 4.20 21.44 -25.13
CA LEU A 33 2.84 20.95 -24.89
C LEU A 33 1.83 22.09 -24.75
N GLU A 34 2.14 23.14 -23.99
CA GLU A 34 1.30 24.33 -23.87
C GLU A 34 1.04 24.99 -25.24
N GLN A 35 2.06 25.09 -26.08
CA GLN A 35 1.95 25.66 -27.42
C GLN A 35 1.12 24.78 -28.37
N SER A 36 1.26 23.46 -28.29
CA SER A 36 0.56 22.53 -29.19
C SER A 36 -0.89 22.27 -28.81
N LEU A 37 -1.20 22.24 -27.50
CA LEU A 37 -2.52 21.91 -26.96
C LEU A 37 -3.32 23.15 -26.53
N GLY A 38 -2.68 24.32 -26.42
CA GLY A 38 -3.34 25.57 -26.02
C GLY A 38 -3.85 25.57 -24.58
N ILE A 39 -3.20 24.82 -23.69
CA ILE A 39 -3.54 24.67 -22.27
C ILE A 39 -2.40 25.19 -21.39
N ASP A 40 -2.71 25.69 -20.20
CA ASP A 40 -1.71 26.04 -19.19
C ASP A 40 -1.37 24.78 -18.38
N LEU A 41 -0.09 24.42 -18.33
CA LEU A 41 0.40 23.27 -17.57
C LEU A 41 1.15 23.73 -16.30
N PRO A 42 1.10 22.95 -15.20
CA PRO A 42 1.84 23.26 -13.98
C PRO A 42 3.35 23.35 -14.19
N GLY A 43 4.02 24.23 -13.43
CA GLY A 43 5.48 24.37 -13.49
C GLY A 43 6.26 23.12 -13.05
N MET A 44 5.63 22.26 -12.24
CA MET A 44 6.20 21.00 -11.74
C MET A 44 5.59 19.76 -12.44
N LEU A 45 5.09 19.91 -13.68
CA LEU A 45 4.40 18.86 -14.43
C LEU A 45 5.12 17.50 -14.40
N ILE A 46 6.44 17.47 -14.61
CA ILE A 46 7.24 16.22 -14.62
C ILE A 46 7.29 15.55 -13.24
N PHE A 47 7.20 16.32 -12.15
CA PHE A 47 7.23 15.76 -10.79
C PHE A 47 5.86 15.20 -10.40
N ASP A 48 4.79 15.91 -10.77
CA ASP A 48 3.42 15.51 -10.46
C ASP A 48 2.95 14.36 -11.38
N TYR A 49 3.46 14.32 -12.62
CA TYR A 49 3.10 13.37 -13.67
C TYR A 49 4.38 12.81 -14.33
N PRO A 50 5.05 11.83 -13.70
CA PRO A 50 6.40 11.41 -14.08
C PRO A 50 6.47 10.55 -15.35
N SER A 51 5.35 10.15 -15.95
CA SER A 51 5.31 9.32 -17.17
C SER A 51 4.52 9.98 -18.29
N VAL A 52 4.71 9.52 -19.53
CA VAL A 52 3.97 10.02 -20.69
C VAL A 52 2.48 9.79 -20.51
N HIS A 53 2.09 8.62 -20.00
CA HIS A 53 0.70 8.28 -19.74
C HIS A 53 0.06 9.24 -18.74
N ALA A 54 0.75 9.55 -17.63
CA ALA A 54 0.25 10.45 -16.60
C ALA A 54 0.02 11.88 -17.14
N ILE A 55 0.90 12.35 -18.03
CA ILE A 55 0.77 13.66 -18.69
C ILE A 55 -0.42 13.67 -19.65
N ILE A 56 -0.66 12.58 -20.40
CA ILE A 56 -1.81 12.44 -21.30
C ILE A 56 -3.10 12.47 -20.50
N GLU A 57 -3.22 11.66 -19.44
CA GLU A 57 -4.40 11.60 -18.59
C GLU A 57 -4.72 12.98 -17.99
N TYR A 58 -3.69 13.70 -17.52
CA TYR A 58 -3.85 15.07 -17.05
C TYR A 58 -4.30 16.05 -18.14
N ALA A 59 -3.68 16.00 -19.32
CA ALA A 59 -4.08 16.86 -20.44
C ALA A 59 -5.52 16.58 -20.89
N GLU A 60 -5.97 15.33 -20.86
CA GLU A 60 -7.36 14.95 -21.14
C GLU A 60 -8.34 15.54 -20.12
N THR A 61 -7.96 15.67 -18.85
CA THR A 61 -8.82 16.38 -17.86
C THR A 61 -8.97 17.88 -18.17
N LEU A 62 -7.96 18.51 -18.76
CA LEU A 62 -7.98 19.93 -19.12
C LEU A 62 -8.70 20.19 -20.45
N LEU A 63 -8.57 19.27 -21.41
CA LEU A 63 -9.15 19.36 -22.76
C LEU A 63 -10.55 18.75 -22.86
N GLY A 64 -10.92 17.86 -21.93
CA GLY A 64 -12.25 17.28 -21.83
C GLY A 64 -13.33 18.34 -21.59
N PRO A 65 -14.63 18.00 -21.77
CA PRO A 65 -15.70 18.94 -21.50
C PRO A 65 -15.56 19.46 -20.08
N LYS A 66 -15.33 20.78 -19.92
CA LYS A 66 -15.31 21.47 -18.62
C LYS A 66 -16.54 21.03 -17.85
N GLN A 67 -16.37 20.10 -16.92
CA GLN A 67 -17.36 19.89 -15.89
C GLN A 67 -17.45 21.23 -15.18
N VAL A 68 -18.63 21.85 -15.29
CA VAL A 68 -18.94 23.13 -14.65
C VAL A 68 -18.42 23.05 -13.23
N PRO A 69 -17.58 24.00 -12.77
CA PRO A 69 -17.12 23.99 -11.39
C PRO A 69 -18.36 23.95 -10.52
N LEU A 70 -18.52 22.91 -9.70
CA LEU A 70 -19.48 22.99 -8.61
C LEU A 70 -19.05 24.19 -7.78
N ALA A 71 -19.79 25.28 -7.94
CA ALA A 71 -19.67 26.47 -7.14
C ALA A 71 -19.55 26.04 -5.68
N SER A 72 -18.45 26.46 -5.05
CA SER A 72 -18.19 26.47 -3.61
C SER A 72 -19.42 26.00 -2.81
N ALA A 73 -19.61 24.68 -2.72
CA ALA A 73 -20.67 24.14 -1.92
C ALA A 73 -20.23 24.43 -0.50
N ALA A 74 -20.87 25.44 0.11
CA ALA A 74 -20.82 25.68 1.53
C ALA A 74 -20.78 24.32 2.23
N ILE A 75 -19.91 24.20 3.24
CA ILE A 75 -19.87 23.06 4.16
C ILE A 75 -21.29 22.90 4.68
N SER A 76 -22.08 22.07 3.98
CA SER A 76 -23.39 21.68 4.40
C SER A 76 -23.08 20.64 5.46
N THR A 77 -23.14 21.09 6.71
CA THR A 77 -23.32 20.26 7.89
C THR A 77 -24.63 19.44 7.86
N GLY A 78 -25.22 19.25 6.68
CA GLY A 78 -26.28 18.29 6.45
C GLY A 78 -25.68 16.90 6.38
N ILE A 79 -25.84 16.14 7.46
CA ILE A 79 -25.94 14.68 7.38
C ILE A 79 -26.96 14.39 6.29
N ARG A 80 -26.49 14.02 5.09
CA ARG A 80 -27.36 13.41 4.09
C ARG A 80 -27.75 12.06 4.68
N THR A 81 -29.01 11.94 5.09
CA THR A 81 -29.61 10.65 5.37
C THR A 81 -29.43 9.80 4.13
N VAL A 82 -28.64 8.73 4.25
CA VAL A 82 -28.50 7.70 3.22
C VAL A 82 -29.92 7.25 2.89
N SER A 83 -30.43 7.55 1.69
CA SER A 83 -31.70 6.95 1.27
C SER A 83 -31.51 5.44 1.26
N GLU A 84 -32.50 4.68 1.72
CA GLU A 84 -32.51 3.20 1.76
C GLU A 84 -32.47 2.55 0.35
N GLY A 85 -31.48 2.92 -0.46
CA GLY A 85 -31.02 2.14 -1.59
C GLY A 85 -29.92 1.21 -1.07
N SER A 86 -30.09 -0.09 -1.29
CA SER A 86 -29.12 -1.09 -0.86
C SER A 86 -27.82 -0.92 -1.65
N VAL A 87 -26.81 -0.28 -1.07
CA VAL A 87 -25.47 -0.22 -1.68
C VAL A 87 -24.86 -1.62 -1.62
N SER A 88 -24.69 -2.26 -2.78
CA SER A 88 -24.04 -3.56 -2.90
C SER A 88 -22.53 -3.37 -3.05
N VAL A 89 -21.76 -3.84 -2.06
CA VAL A 89 -20.30 -3.85 -2.11
C VAL A 89 -19.83 -5.26 -2.45
N HIS A 90 -19.02 -5.38 -3.50
CA HIS A 90 -18.48 -6.65 -3.98
C HIS A 90 -17.00 -6.77 -3.60
N MET A 91 -16.59 -7.94 -3.13
CA MET A 91 -15.17 -8.28 -2.99
C MET A 91 -14.65 -8.72 -4.35
N LEU A 92 -13.71 -7.96 -4.92
CA LEU A 92 -13.19 -8.20 -6.26
C LEU A 92 -12.03 -9.21 -6.24
N SER A 93 -11.16 -9.13 -5.24
CA SER A 93 -10.05 -10.06 -5.05
C SER A 93 -9.74 -10.25 -3.57
N LEU A 94 -9.03 -11.32 -3.27
CA LEU A 94 -8.50 -11.65 -1.95
C LEU A 94 -7.13 -12.31 -2.13
N ALA A 95 -6.13 -11.75 -1.45
CA ALA A 95 -4.83 -12.40 -1.28
C ALA A 95 -4.53 -12.47 0.22
N ALA A 96 -3.85 -13.53 0.63
CA ALA A 96 -3.50 -13.74 2.03
C ALA A 96 -2.24 -14.59 2.14
N ARG A 97 -1.46 -14.33 3.19
CA ARG A 97 -0.42 -15.24 3.68
C ARG A 97 -0.92 -15.85 4.98
N LEU A 98 -1.00 -17.17 5.00
CA LEU A 98 -1.48 -17.93 6.16
C LEU A 98 -0.41 -18.97 6.52
N PRO A 99 -0.27 -19.31 7.81
CA PRO A 99 0.52 -20.46 8.21
C PRO A 99 0.02 -21.71 7.49
N THR A 100 0.95 -22.49 6.96
CA THR A 100 0.66 -23.76 6.29
C THR A 100 1.24 -24.92 7.08
N PRO A 101 0.62 -26.12 7.04
CA PRO A 101 1.13 -27.31 7.71
C PRO A 101 2.43 -27.84 7.08
N GLU A 102 2.69 -27.49 5.82
CA GLU A 102 3.89 -27.84 5.08
C GLU A 102 4.72 -26.57 4.80
N HIS A 103 6.05 -26.63 4.90
CA HIS A 103 7.00 -25.55 4.56
C HIS A 103 7.06 -25.26 3.04
N ASN A 104 5.91 -25.19 2.38
CA ASN A 104 5.80 -24.98 0.95
C ASN A 104 5.08 -23.65 0.70
N LEU A 105 5.80 -22.71 0.09
CA LEU A 105 5.34 -21.36 -0.28
C LEU A 105 4.14 -21.34 -1.26
N CYS A 106 3.68 -22.50 -1.73
CA CYS A 106 2.80 -22.63 -2.88
C CYS A 106 1.61 -23.60 -2.67
N GLN A 107 1.08 -23.72 -1.45
CA GLN A 107 -0.14 -24.51 -1.22
C GLN A 107 -1.33 -23.65 -0.78
N THR A 108 -2.39 -23.75 -1.57
CA THR A 108 -3.75 -23.34 -1.26
C THR A 108 -4.31 -24.21 -0.13
N SER A 109 -4.59 -23.59 1.02
CA SER A 109 -5.66 -23.96 1.96
C SER A 109 -6.05 -25.44 2.03
N ASN A 110 -5.12 -26.34 2.36
CA ASN A 110 -5.53 -27.64 2.86
C ASN A 110 -5.97 -27.45 4.32
N ALA A 111 -7.18 -27.89 4.66
CA ALA A 111 -7.64 -27.91 6.04
C ALA A 111 -6.72 -28.83 6.85
N GLY A 112 -5.79 -28.24 7.60
CA GLY A 112 -4.79 -28.95 8.37
C GLY A 112 -4.35 -28.14 9.58
N ASP A 113 -3.86 -28.84 10.62
CA ASP A 113 -3.31 -28.19 11.79
C ASP A 113 -1.98 -27.51 11.43
N SER A 114 -1.98 -26.18 11.45
CA SER A 114 -0.82 -25.34 11.14
C SER A 114 -0.10 -24.86 12.41
N ILE A 115 -0.37 -25.51 13.56
CA ILE A 115 0.34 -25.26 14.81
C ILE A 115 1.57 -26.15 14.87
N TRP A 116 2.72 -25.51 15.05
CA TRP A 116 4.00 -26.21 15.17
C TRP A 116 4.91 -25.53 16.18
N ARG A 117 6.01 -26.19 16.48
CA ARG A 117 6.99 -25.70 17.46
C ARG A 117 7.64 -24.41 16.95
N VAL A 118 7.87 -23.44 17.83
CA VAL A 118 8.58 -22.19 17.46
C VAL A 118 9.85 -22.50 16.65
N PRO A 119 9.99 -21.98 15.42
CA PRO A 119 11.20 -22.16 14.63
C PRO A 119 12.40 -21.46 15.30
N HIS A 120 13.57 -22.10 15.23
CA HIS A 120 14.81 -21.57 15.82
C HIS A 120 15.21 -20.19 15.24
N MET A 121 14.77 -19.87 14.02
CA MET A 121 14.98 -18.55 13.42
C MET A 121 14.18 -17.42 14.11
N ARG A 122 13.14 -17.75 14.90
CA ARG A 122 12.31 -16.77 15.63
C ARG A 122 12.84 -16.51 17.04
N TRP A 123 12.94 -17.54 17.88
CA TRP A 123 13.60 -17.49 19.18
C TRP A 123 13.87 -18.92 19.66
N ASP A 124 14.80 -19.07 20.60
CA ASP A 124 15.07 -20.35 21.24
C ASP A 124 14.07 -20.60 22.38
N ALA A 125 13.01 -21.37 22.07
CA ALA A 125 11.98 -21.74 23.04
C ALA A 125 12.49 -22.67 24.17
N ASP A 126 13.68 -23.27 24.04
CA ASP A 126 14.30 -24.08 25.10
C ASP A 126 15.25 -23.25 25.97
N GLU A 127 15.97 -22.26 25.43
CA GLU A 127 16.85 -21.38 26.24
C GLU A 127 16.04 -20.56 27.26
N ASP A 128 14.82 -20.16 26.91
CA ASP A 128 13.90 -19.45 27.80
C ASP A 128 13.27 -20.35 28.88
N TYR A 129 13.40 -21.67 28.75
CA TYR A 129 12.96 -22.62 29.77
C TYR A 129 14.05 -22.86 30.80
N LYS A 130 13.93 -22.20 31.95
CA LYS A 130 14.76 -22.50 33.13
C LYS A 130 13.96 -23.38 34.09
N ASP A 131 14.53 -24.50 34.52
CA ASP A 131 13.92 -25.34 35.56
C ASP A 131 13.59 -24.50 36.79
N GLY A 132 12.32 -24.52 37.22
CA GLY A 132 11.82 -23.71 38.35
C GLY A 132 11.42 -22.27 38.00
N ALA A 133 11.44 -21.86 36.73
CA ALA A 133 10.91 -20.56 36.31
C ALA A 133 9.38 -20.49 36.52
N PRO A 134 8.85 -19.35 37.00
CA PRO A 134 7.41 -19.19 37.25
C PRO A 134 6.56 -19.11 35.97
N ILE A 135 7.19 -18.96 34.79
CA ILE A 135 6.52 -18.78 33.50
C ILE A 135 7.03 -19.84 32.53
N VAL A 136 6.10 -20.63 31.97
CA VAL A 136 6.40 -21.57 30.88
C VAL A 136 6.47 -20.77 29.58
N PRO A 137 7.59 -20.83 28.81
CA PRO A 137 7.71 -20.09 27.56
C PRO A 137 6.75 -20.64 26.50
N ILE A 138 6.33 -19.75 25.59
CA ILE A 138 5.50 -20.14 24.44
C ILE A 138 6.35 -21.01 23.51
N ARG A 139 5.90 -22.25 23.29
CA ARG A 139 6.61 -23.26 22.48
C ARG A 139 5.93 -23.61 21.17
N PHE A 140 4.66 -23.25 21.00
CA PHE A 140 3.85 -23.60 19.84
C PHE A 140 3.10 -22.38 19.29
N GLY A 141 2.94 -22.33 17.97
CA GLY A 141 2.20 -21.28 17.26
C GLY A 141 2.07 -21.57 15.78
N GLY A 142 1.26 -20.77 15.09
CA GLY A 142 1.25 -20.74 13.62
C GLY A 142 2.22 -19.66 13.14
N PHE A 143 3.19 -20.04 12.33
CA PHE A 143 4.20 -19.11 11.81
C PHE A 143 4.16 -19.05 10.30
N LEU A 144 4.38 -17.85 9.76
CA LEU A 144 4.73 -17.68 8.36
C LEU A 144 6.20 -18.04 8.16
N ASP A 145 6.46 -18.76 7.07
CA ASP A 145 7.80 -19.02 6.58
C ASP A 145 8.29 -17.89 5.68
N GLY A 146 9.61 -17.72 5.59
CA GLY A 146 10.21 -16.73 4.70
C GLY A 146 9.83 -15.27 4.96
N ILE A 147 9.45 -14.90 6.19
CA ILE A 147 9.02 -13.53 6.55
C ILE A 147 10.10 -12.47 6.27
N GLU A 148 11.36 -12.91 6.20
CA GLU A 148 12.53 -12.09 5.92
C GLU A 148 12.71 -11.81 4.42
N LEU A 149 12.06 -12.60 3.56
CA LEU A 149 12.11 -12.46 2.11
C LEU A 149 11.27 -11.25 1.69
N PHE A 150 11.78 -10.49 0.71
CA PHE A 150 11.10 -9.34 0.13
C PHE A 150 11.72 -8.96 -1.20
N ASP A 151 10.89 -8.75 -2.23
CA ASP A 151 11.36 -8.28 -3.55
C ASP A 151 11.62 -6.77 -3.55
N ILE A 152 12.84 -6.40 -3.15
CA ILE A 152 13.25 -5.00 -3.01
C ILE A 152 13.10 -4.20 -4.32
N PRO A 153 13.61 -4.68 -5.48
CA PRO A 153 13.45 -3.95 -6.75
C PRO A 153 12.00 -3.74 -7.17
N CYS A 154 11.12 -4.72 -6.95
CA CYS A 154 9.71 -4.64 -7.37
C CYS A 154 8.98 -3.44 -6.73
N PHE A 155 9.29 -3.11 -5.47
CA PHE A 155 8.63 -2.04 -4.74
C PHE A 155 9.42 -0.72 -4.68
N GLY A 156 10.53 -0.60 -5.41
CA GLY A 156 11.32 0.63 -5.46
C GLY A 156 11.93 1.05 -4.12
N VAL A 157 12.15 0.09 -3.21
CA VAL A 157 12.72 0.34 -1.88
C VAL A 157 14.25 0.22 -1.94
N SER A 158 14.98 1.01 -1.14
CA SER A 158 16.43 0.84 -1.03
C SER A 158 16.80 -0.38 -0.18
N ARG A 159 17.96 -1.02 -0.42
CA ARG A 159 18.42 -2.15 0.41
C ARG A 159 18.56 -1.79 1.88
N SER A 160 19.04 -0.57 2.17
CA SER A 160 19.16 -0.05 3.52
C SER A 160 17.78 0.07 4.17
N GLU A 161 16.81 0.64 3.48
CA GLU A 161 15.45 0.75 4.02
C GLU A 161 14.79 -0.61 4.24
N ALA A 162 14.90 -1.53 3.28
CA ALA A 162 14.28 -2.85 3.35
C ALA A 162 14.78 -3.68 4.55
N CYS A 163 16.06 -3.54 4.92
CA CYS A 163 16.62 -4.19 6.10
C CYS A 163 15.97 -3.73 7.41
N TRP A 164 15.48 -2.49 7.44
CA TRP A 164 14.84 -1.90 8.60
C TRP A 164 13.31 -2.01 8.57
N MET A 165 12.71 -2.19 7.39
CA MET A 165 11.26 -2.31 7.28
C MET A 165 10.72 -3.48 8.09
N ASP A 166 9.70 -3.22 8.91
CA ASP A 166 8.95 -4.27 9.57
C ASP A 166 8.46 -5.29 8.52
N PRO A 167 8.68 -6.60 8.72
CA PRO A 167 8.14 -7.64 7.83
C PRO A 167 6.64 -7.50 7.58
N HIS A 168 5.86 -6.93 8.50
CA HIS A 168 4.47 -6.56 8.29
C HIS A 168 4.28 -5.65 7.08
N GLN A 169 5.08 -4.59 6.96
CA GLN A 169 4.98 -3.65 5.85
C GLN A 169 5.38 -4.29 4.51
N ARG A 170 6.39 -5.17 4.55
CA ARG A 170 6.85 -5.94 3.38
C ARG A 170 5.77 -6.89 2.86
N LEU A 171 5.18 -7.67 3.75
CA LEU A 171 4.09 -8.58 3.41
C LEU A 171 2.83 -7.84 2.94
N LEU A 172 2.51 -6.69 3.56
CA LEU A 172 1.42 -5.85 3.10
C LEU A 172 1.62 -5.42 1.64
N LEU A 173 2.84 -5.04 1.25
CA LEU A 173 3.16 -4.70 -0.13
C LEU A 173 2.96 -5.91 -1.06
N GLU A 174 3.54 -7.06 -0.76
CA GLU A 174 3.39 -8.25 -1.63
C GLU A 174 1.94 -8.70 -1.78
N VAL A 175 1.21 -8.83 -0.67
CA VAL A 175 -0.18 -9.30 -0.68
C VAL A 175 -1.12 -8.29 -1.35
N SER A 176 -0.87 -6.99 -1.17
CA SER A 176 -1.65 -5.95 -1.86
C SER A 176 -1.40 -5.95 -3.36
N TYR A 177 -0.16 -6.17 -3.79
CA TYR A 177 0.19 -6.31 -5.20
C TYR A 177 -0.55 -7.50 -5.83
N GLU A 178 -0.52 -8.66 -5.19
CA GLU A 178 -1.24 -9.86 -5.66
C GLU A 178 -2.75 -9.64 -5.75
N ALA A 179 -3.35 -9.01 -4.73
CA ALA A 179 -4.77 -8.69 -4.71
C ALA A 179 -5.13 -7.74 -5.86
N LEU A 180 -4.34 -6.69 -6.10
CA LEU A 180 -4.56 -5.72 -7.18
C LEU A 180 -4.45 -6.38 -8.56
N HIS A 181 -3.42 -7.19 -8.79
CA HIS A 181 -3.20 -7.84 -10.09
C HIS A 181 -4.22 -8.96 -10.36
N SER A 182 -4.73 -9.62 -9.31
CA SER A 182 -5.80 -10.62 -9.45
C SER A 182 -7.12 -10.02 -9.95
N MET A 183 -7.30 -8.70 -9.87
CA MET A 183 -8.48 -7.99 -10.39
C MET A 183 -8.41 -7.72 -11.90
N GLU A 184 -7.25 -7.86 -12.54
CA GLU A 184 -7.02 -7.43 -13.94
C GLU A 184 -7.50 -8.43 -15.01
N SER A 185 -8.42 -9.34 -14.68
CA SER A 185 -8.92 -10.33 -15.64
C SER A 185 -9.75 -9.75 -16.79
N ASP A 186 -10.26 -8.52 -16.67
CA ASP A 186 -10.96 -7.79 -17.73
C ASP A 186 -10.18 -6.52 -18.16
N SER A 187 -9.68 -6.52 -19.39
CA SER A 187 -8.76 -5.52 -19.99
C SER A 187 -9.27 -4.07 -20.03
N SER A 188 -10.55 -3.82 -19.74
CA SER A 188 -11.19 -2.50 -19.88
C SER A 188 -11.27 -1.70 -18.57
N SER A 189 -10.85 -2.27 -17.44
CA SER A 189 -10.92 -1.63 -16.12
C SER A 189 -9.70 -1.94 -15.26
N SER A 190 -8.49 -1.68 -15.76
CA SER A 190 -7.28 -1.77 -14.92
C SER A 190 -7.41 -0.79 -13.74
N TRP A 191 -7.11 -1.28 -12.54
CA TRP A 191 -7.09 -0.50 -11.31
C TRP A 191 -6.12 0.69 -11.44
N MET A 192 -5.14 0.62 -12.35
CA MET A 192 -4.18 1.69 -12.61
C MET A 192 -4.83 3.00 -13.08
N HIS A 193 -5.94 2.94 -13.81
CA HIS A 193 -6.69 4.13 -14.24
C HIS A 193 -7.61 4.69 -13.16
N GLN A 194 -7.69 4.03 -12.00
CA GLN A 194 -8.60 4.39 -10.90
C GLN A 194 -7.86 4.78 -9.63
N LYS A 195 -6.53 4.96 -9.67
CA LYS A 195 -5.67 5.31 -8.53
C LYS A 195 -6.21 6.51 -7.72
N GLN A 196 -6.74 7.51 -8.41
CA GLN A 196 -7.38 8.71 -7.85
C GLN A 196 -8.58 8.43 -6.93
N ARG A 197 -9.19 7.24 -7.09
CA ARG A 197 -10.46 6.83 -6.50
C ARG A 197 -10.30 5.61 -5.58
N MET A 198 -9.06 5.23 -5.29
CA MET A 198 -8.73 4.07 -4.47
C MET A 198 -8.16 4.53 -3.15
N GLY A 199 -8.72 4.02 -2.06
CA GLY A 199 -8.18 4.23 -0.72
C GLY A 199 -7.69 2.94 -0.08
N VAL A 200 -7.00 3.11 1.04
CA VAL A 200 -6.30 2.05 1.77
C VAL A 200 -6.71 2.11 3.24
N MET A 201 -7.25 0.99 3.73
CA MET A 201 -7.54 0.82 5.15
C MET A 201 -6.79 -0.41 5.66
N VAL A 202 -5.83 -0.20 6.55
CA VAL A 202 -5.03 -1.29 7.12
C VAL A 202 -5.42 -1.51 8.58
N GLY A 203 -5.93 -2.71 8.88
CA GLY A 203 -6.08 -3.17 10.25
C GLY A 203 -4.78 -3.82 10.70
N THR A 204 -4.06 -3.18 11.62
CA THR A 204 -2.77 -3.68 12.11
C THR A 204 -2.65 -3.43 13.60
N GLN A 205 -2.00 -4.36 14.27
CA GLN A 205 -1.67 -4.28 15.69
C GLN A 205 -0.20 -4.63 15.86
N HIS A 206 0.42 -4.10 16.91
CA HIS A 206 1.81 -4.37 17.29
C HIS A 206 2.90 -3.89 16.31
N VAL A 207 3.77 -3.03 16.85
CA VAL A 207 5.03 -2.61 16.20
C VAL A 207 6.17 -3.10 17.09
N GLU A 208 6.59 -4.34 16.87
CA GLU A 208 7.61 -4.99 17.70
C GLU A 208 9.00 -4.96 17.05
N TYR A 209 9.07 -4.87 15.72
CA TYR A 209 10.32 -4.98 14.98
C TYR A 209 11.35 -3.92 15.36
N SER A 210 10.94 -2.65 15.46
CA SER A 210 11.80 -1.54 15.87
C SER A 210 12.36 -1.75 17.30
N ASN A 211 11.54 -2.31 18.20
CA ASN A 211 11.94 -2.59 19.58
C ASN A 211 12.92 -3.77 19.66
N ILE A 212 12.73 -4.79 18.82
CA ILE A 212 13.63 -5.93 18.71
C ILE A 212 15.02 -5.47 18.29
N TYR A 213 15.14 -4.64 17.24
CA TYR A 213 16.43 -4.10 16.81
C TYR A 213 17.11 -3.23 17.85
N ALA A 214 16.34 -2.38 18.55
CA ALA A 214 16.86 -1.57 19.64
C ALA A 214 17.44 -2.45 20.76
N GLY A 215 16.83 -3.61 21.03
CA GLY A 215 17.33 -4.60 21.99
C GLY A 215 18.69 -5.21 21.64
N TYR A 216 19.07 -5.24 20.36
CA TYR A 216 20.39 -5.71 19.88
C TYR A 216 21.46 -4.61 19.88
N GLY A 217 21.16 -3.43 20.41
CA GLY A 217 22.14 -2.34 20.51
C GLY A 217 22.46 -1.65 19.18
N HIS A 218 21.65 -1.87 18.14
CA HIS A 218 21.76 -1.10 16.91
C HIS A 218 21.31 0.35 17.15
N LYS A 219 22.11 1.30 16.65
CA LYS A 219 21.78 2.74 16.74
C LYS A 219 20.63 3.05 15.77
N SER A 220 19.73 3.93 16.21
CA SER A 220 18.62 4.46 15.39
C SER A 220 19.14 4.96 14.04
N GLU A 221 18.79 4.25 12.96
CA GLU A 221 19.09 4.65 11.59
C GLU A 221 18.04 5.61 11.01
N VAL A 222 18.33 6.17 9.83
CA VAL A 222 17.46 7.12 9.11
C VAL A 222 16.06 6.54 8.86
N HIS A 223 15.96 5.23 8.67
CA HIS A 223 14.71 4.53 8.41
C HIS A 223 14.01 3.99 9.67
N ALA A 224 14.54 4.25 10.88
CA ALA A 224 13.98 3.71 12.12
C ALA A 224 12.58 4.25 12.46
N VAL A 225 12.21 5.43 11.95
CA VAL A 225 10.87 6.00 12.14
C VAL A 225 9.87 5.36 11.16
N THR A 226 10.28 5.16 9.91
CA THR A 226 9.43 4.60 8.86
C THR A 226 9.36 3.07 8.92
N SER A 227 10.27 2.42 9.63
CA SER A 227 10.33 0.97 9.76
C SER A 227 9.10 0.35 10.41
N GLY A 228 8.57 1.00 11.45
CA GLY A 228 7.53 0.41 12.29
C GLY A 228 6.28 1.27 12.50
N SER A 229 6.27 2.54 12.11
CA SER A 229 5.10 3.40 12.38
C SER A 229 3.81 2.83 11.77
N LEU A 230 2.74 2.79 12.58
CA LEU A 230 1.43 2.28 12.18
C LEU A 230 0.88 3.00 10.94
N SER A 231 1.06 4.32 10.89
CA SER A 231 0.62 5.15 9.76
C SER A 231 1.37 4.81 8.47
N VAL A 232 2.62 4.36 8.58
CA VAL A 232 3.44 4.00 7.42
C VAL A 232 2.96 2.69 6.80
N SER A 233 2.35 1.78 7.56
CA SER A 233 1.75 0.56 7.01
C SER A 233 0.66 0.86 5.95
N ALA A 234 -0.20 1.85 6.19
CA ALA A 234 -1.20 2.28 5.20
C ALA A 234 -0.60 3.26 4.17
N GLY A 235 0.17 4.24 4.63
CA GLY A 235 0.76 5.27 3.78
C GLY A 235 1.73 4.72 2.74
N ARG A 236 2.48 3.66 3.06
CA ARG A 236 3.41 3.01 2.13
C ARG A 236 2.68 2.33 0.98
N LEU A 237 1.51 1.73 1.21
CA LEU A 237 0.68 1.16 0.14
C LEU A 237 0.17 2.26 -0.79
N SER A 238 -0.38 3.34 -0.21
CA SER A 238 -0.84 4.50 -0.98
C SER A 238 0.30 5.13 -1.79
N PHE A 239 1.48 5.31 -1.19
CA PHE A 239 2.66 5.84 -1.85
C PHE A 239 3.17 4.94 -2.98
N THR A 240 3.34 3.64 -2.71
CA THR A 240 3.95 2.69 -3.67
C THR A 240 3.08 2.50 -4.91
N TYR A 241 1.75 2.49 -4.76
CA TYR A 241 0.81 2.30 -5.88
C TYR A 241 0.22 3.60 -6.42
N GLY A 242 0.53 4.75 -5.82
CA GLY A 242 0.00 6.05 -6.19
C GLY A 242 -1.49 6.24 -5.90
N LEU A 243 -2.04 5.57 -4.89
CA LEU A 243 -3.46 5.62 -4.52
C LEU A 243 -3.76 6.93 -3.77
N GLN A 244 -4.77 7.69 -4.21
CA GLN A 244 -5.04 9.05 -3.70
C GLN A 244 -6.33 9.16 -2.87
N GLY A 245 -7.04 8.06 -2.66
CA GLY A 245 -8.22 8.00 -1.80
C GLY A 245 -7.88 8.01 -0.30
N ALA A 246 -8.90 7.81 0.53
CA ALA A 246 -8.74 7.79 1.98
C ALA A 246 -7.71 6.74 2.42
N CYS A 247 -6.75 7.14 3.26
CA CYS A 247 -5.68 6.28 3.73
C CYS A 247 -5.59 6.32 5.25
N ALA A 248 -5.82 5.19 5.92
CA ALA A 248 -5.66 5.11 7.38
C ALA A 248 -5.23 3.71 7.85
N ALA A 249 -4.50 3.71 8.97
CA ALA A 249 -4.21 2.51 9.73
C ALA A 249 -5.02 2.54 11.04
N VAL A 250 -5.56 1.39 11.42
CA VAL A 250 -6.46 1.24 12.57
C VAL A 250 -5.96 0.12 13.45
N ASP A 251 -5.91 0.41 14.75
CA ASP A 251 -5.62 -0.57 15.81
C ASP A 251 -6.80 -0.61 16.79
N THR A 252 -7.57 -1.69 16.71
CA THR A 252 -8.55 -2.10 17.71
C THR A 252 -8.23 -3.51 18.22
N ALA A 253 -6.94 -3.84 18.31
CA ALA A 253 -6.41 -5.17 18.63
C ALA A 253 -6.96 -6.25 17.68
N CYS A 254 -7.48 -7.37 18.20
CA CYS A 254 -7.93 -8.51 17.41
C CYS A 254 -9.07 -8.20 16.43
N SER A 255 -9.78 -7.08 16.59
CA SER A 255 -10.85 -6.66 15.66
C SER A 255 -10.38 -5.66 14.59
N SER A 256 -9.10 -5.29 14.55
CA SER A 256 -8.57 -4.22 13.67
C SER A 256 -8.93 -4.43 12.20
N SER A 257 -8.83 -5.67 11.70
CA SER A 257 -9.15 -5.99 10.31
C SER A 257 -10.62 -5.82 9.98
N LEU A 258 -11.51 -6.25 10.88
CA LEU A 258 -12.95 -6.08 10.69
C LEU A 258 -13.35 -4.61 10.79
N VAL A 259 -12.71 -3.84 11.68
CA VAL A 259 -12.93 -2.39 11.78
C VAL A 259 -12.42 -1.67 10.53
N ALA A 260 -11.25 -2.05 10.00
CA ALA A 260 -10.73 -1.51 8.74
C ALA A 260 -11.66 -1.84 7.54
N ALA A 261 -12.21 -3.06 7.50
CA ALA A 261 -13.22 -3.44 6.52
C ALA A 261 -14.53 -2.65 6.67
N HIS A 262 -14.97 -2.41 7.91
CA HIS A 262 -16.14 -1.59 8.18
C HIS A 262 -15.93 -0.13 7.76
N MET A 263 -14.77 0.46 8.07
CA MET A 263 -14.43 1.81 7.63
C MET A 263 -14.33 1.91 6.10
N SER A 264 -13.79 0.87 5.45
CA SER A 264 -13.77 0.74 3.99
C SER A 264 -15.19 0.74 3.41
N TYR A 265 -16.08 -0.09 3.97
CA TYR A 265 -17.49 -0.14 3.58
C TYR A 265 -18.18 1.21 3.76
N MET A 266 -17.98 1.87 4.92
CA MET A 266 -18.52 3.20 5.18
C MET A 266 -18.00 4.24 4.21
N SER A 267 -16.71 4.20 3.85
CA SER A 267 -16.12 5.13 2.89
C SER A 267 -16.75 4.98 1.49
N LEU A 268 -17.03 3.75 1.05
CA LEU A 268 -17.72 3.48 -0.21
C LEU A 268 -19.18 3.96 -0.19
N VAL A 269 -19.91 3.64 0.89
CA VAL A 269 -21.32 4.05 1.05
C VAL A 269 -21.44 5.58 1.12
N LEU A 270 -20.58 6.25 1.89
CA LEU A 270 -20.58 7.70 2.04
C LEU A 270 -20.03 8.42 0.79
N GLY A 271 -19.08 7.81 0.09
CA GLY A 271 -18.54 8.30 -1.19
C GLY A 271 -19.58 8.35 -2.30
N ASP A 272 -20.48 7.36 -2.37
CA ASP A 272 -21.62 7.36 -3.30
C ASP A 272 -22.61 8.51 -3.01
N VAL A 273 -22.75 8.88 -1.73
CA VAL A 273 -23.56 10.02 -1.28
C VAL A 273 -22.88 11.38 -1.54
N SER A 274 -21.56 11.38 -1.76
CA SER A 274 -20.68 12.57 -1.76
C SER A 274 -19.98 12.81 -3.11
N LYS A 275 -20.73 12.77 -4.22
CA LYS A 275 -20.29 12.94 -5.64
C LYS A 275 -19.52 14.24 -6.01
N GLY A 276 -18.90 14.95 -5.07
CA GLY A 276 -18.19 16.21 -5.31
C GLY A 276 -16.76 16.33 -4.77
N LEU A 277 -16.32 15.52 -3.80
CA LEU A 277 -14.98 15.70 -3.20
C LEU A 277 -14.18 14.43 -2.87
N TYR A 278 -14.84 13.27 -2.67
CA TYR A 278 -14.17 12.00 -2.35
C TYR A 278 -14.93 10.84 -3.00
N THR A 279 -14.80 10.66 -4.32
CA THR A 279 -15.43 9.51 -4.99
C THR A 279 -14.51 8.30 -4.86
N GLN A 280 -14.58 7.59 -3.75
CA GLN A 280 -13.86 6.33 -3.57
C GLN A 280 -14.69 5.18 -4.18
N TYR A 281 -14.13 4.48 -5.17
CA TYR A 281 -14.79 3.37 -5.88
C TYR A 281 -14.28 1.99 -5.44
N ALA A 282 -13.09 1.95 -4.84
CA ALA A 282 -12.54 0.75 -4.25
C ALA A 282 -11.78 1.08 -2.95
N SER A 283 -11.88 0.19 -1.96
CA SER A 283 -11.14 0.27 -0.72
C SER A 283 -10.46 -1.06 -0.48
N LEU A 284 -9.14 -1.04 -0.32
CA LEU A 284 -8.39 -2.22 0.04
C LEU A 284 -8.38 -2.33 1.56
N ALA A 285 -8.98 -3.40 2.09
CA ALA A 285 -8.94 -3.73 3.50
C ALA A 285 -7.91 -4.84 3.71
N PHE A 286 -6.78 -4.51 4.34
CA PHE A 286 -5.74 -5.49 4.65
C PHE A 286 -5.75 -5.88 6.13
N SER A 287 -5.48 -7.16 6.37
CA SER A 287 -5.30 -7.75 7.70
C SER A 287 -4.00 -8.52 7.71
N VAL A 288 -3.03 -8.08 8.50
CA VAL A 288 -1.82 -8.86 8.78
C VAL A 288 -1.61 -8.85 10.30
N LEU A 289 -1.41 -10.03 10.88
CA LEU A 289 -1.19 -10.22 12.30
C LEU A 289 0.03 -11.13 12.47
N LEU A 290 1.20 -10.54 12.73
CA LEU A 290 2.42 -11.26 13.07
C LEU A 290 2.91 -10.77 14.42
N LYS A 291 3.24 -11.72 15.27
CA LYS A 291 3.91 -11.46 16.54
C LYS A 291 5.39 -11.76 16.34
N MET A 292 6.22 -10.75 16.53
CA MET A 292 7.67 -10.87 16.38
C MET A 292 8.26 -10.90 17.78
N VAL A 293 9.00 -11.96 18.11
CA VAL A 293 9.70 -12.08 19.41
C VAL A 293 11.20 -12.06 19.12
N PRO A 294 12.01 -11.33 19.93
CA PRO A 294 13.45 -11.19 19.67
C PRO A 294 14.19 -12.54 19.74
N ASN A 295 15.03 -12.83 18.73
CA ASN A 295 15.94 -13.98 18.72
C ASN A 295 17.34 -13.60 19.22
N LYS A 296 17.79 -14.11 20.37
CA LYS A 296 19.19 -13.94 20.78
C LYS A 296 20.10 -14.72 19.83
N ILE A 297 20.53 -14.08 18.75
CA ILE A 297 21.62 -14.60 17.93
C ILE A 297 22.89 -14.48 18.79
N ARG A 298 23.44 -15.62 19.21
CA ARG A 298 24.79 -15.71 19.79
C ARG A 298 25.84 -15.62 18.69
#